data_AF-A0AAV8XGF5-F1
#
_entry.id   AF-A0AAV8XGF5-F1
#
_cell.length_a   1.000
_cell.length_b   1.000
_cell.length_c   1.000
_cell.angle_alpha   90.00
_cell.angle_beta   90.00
_cell.angle_gamma   90.00
#
_symmetry.space_group_name_H-M   'P 1'
#
loop_
_entity.id
_entity.type
_entity.pdbx_description
1 polymer ?
#
loop_
_entity_poly.entity_id
_entity_poly.type
_entity_poly.pdbx_seq_one_letter_code
_entity_poly.pdbx_strand_id
1 'polypeptide(L)'
;LEFELGNTVTNSKIDEVNDILIAKYNNNSDSTCIQVKRNDRFSIFEDDNPNLNLVKNMENNVARYVPVNTSVQESSLLRQEWYFGDVTRMEAENSLLLPHHVDGTFLIRNAQKDKKFPFVLSIKYSTQNGHVKHYRIYEEDSSKEYYISEGLSFPSLAELVECYKGRY
;
A
#
# COMPACT_ATOMS: atom_id res chain seq x y z
N LEU A 1 -46.66 7.69 -18.62
CA LEU A 1 -45.68 6.70 -18.13
C LEU A 1 -44.37 7.45 -17.94
N GLU A 2 -44.31 8.21 -16.87
CA GLU A 2 -43.12 8.93 -16.40
C GLU A 2 -42.83 8.35 -15.00
N PHE A 3 -41.61 7.86 -14.78
CA PHE A 3 -41.17 7.39 -13.48
C PHE A 3 -40.54 8.57 -12.75
N GLU A 4 -41.18 8.98 -11.64
CA GLU A 4 -40.78 10.10 -10.81
C GLU A 4 -39.47 9.84 -10.05
N LEU A 5 -38.68 10.90 -9.96
CA LEU A 5 -37.53 11.09 -9.09
C LEU A 5 -37.96 11.04 -7.63
N GLY A 6 -37.40 10.11 -6.86
CA GLY A 6 -37.55 10.13 -5.41
C GLY A 6 -36.86 8.94 -4.77
N ASN A 7 -35.65 9.17 -4.24
CA ASN A 7 -35.23 8.48 -3.02
C ASN A 7 -34.25 9.37 -2.27
N THR A 8 -34.83 10.19 -1.39
CA THR A 8 -34.17 10.72 -0.21
C THR A 8 -33.72 9.54 0.65
N VAL A 9 -32.42 9.27 0.67
CA VAL A 9 -31.83 8.34 1.65
C VAL A 9 -31.85 9.02 3.01
N THR A 10 -32.60 8.43 3.93
CA THR A 10 -32.78 8.86 5.30
C THR A 10 -31.47 8.81 6.07
N ASN A 11 -31.19 9.87 6.85
CA ASN A 11 -30.12 9.97 7.83
C ASN A 11 -30.18 8.81 8.84
N SER A 12 -29.49 7.72 8.56
CA SER A 12 -29.10 6.72 9.54
C SER A 12 -27.58 6.73 9.64
N LYS A 13 -27.09 7.52 10.61
CA LYS A 13 -25.86 7.32 11.37
C LYS A 13 -24.70 6.72 10.56
N ILE A 14 -24.19 7.55 9.66
CA ILE A 14 -22.94 7.30 8.97
C ILE A 14 -21.83 7.62 9.99
N ASP A 15 -21.35 6.59 10.69
CA ASP A 15 -20.20 6.75 11.58
C ASP A 15 -18.95 6.95 10.70
N GLU A 16 -18.24 8.06 10.93
CA GLU A 16 -17.00 8.39 10.22
C GLU A 16 -15.94 7.38 10.64
N VAL A 17 -15.66 6.41 9.78
CA VAL A 17 -14.51 5.53 9.95
C VAL A 17 -13.29 6.41 9.71
N ASN A 18 -12.49 6.68 10.74
CA ASN A 18 -11.27 7.50 10.71
C ASN A 18 -10.14 6.92 9.84
N ASP A 19 -10.48 6.10 8.83
CA ASP A 19 -9.55 5.53 7.88
C ASP A 19 -9.57 6.33 6.58
N ILE A 20 -8.46 7.05 6.36
CA ILE A 20 -8.21 7.73 5.10
C ILE A 20 -7.73 6.68 4.09
N LEU A 21 -8.39 6.59 2.95
CA LEU A 21 -7.94 5.80 1.81
C LEU A 21 -7.26 6.66 0.76
N ILE A 22 -6.32 6.05 0.04
CA ILE A 22 -5.76 6.59 -1.18
C ILE A 22 -6.03 5.69 -2.38
N ALA A 23 -6.37 6.33 -3.50
CA ALA A 23 -6.48 5.67 -4.78
C ALA A 23 -5.12 5.19 -5.33
N LYS A 24 -5.03 3.90 -5.63
CA LYS A 24 -3.81 3.26 -6.12
C LYS A 24 -3.63 3.40 -7.64
N TYR A 25 -4.73 3.47 -8.38
CA TYR A 25 -4.75 3.54 -9.84
C TYR A 25 -5.72 4.60 -10.33
N ASN A 26 -5.45 5.14 -11.53
CA ASN A 26 -6.45 5.92 -12.23
C ASN A 26 -7.57 4.99 -12.68
N ASN A 27 -8.82 5.40 -12.45
CA ASN A 27 -9.97 4.73 -13.03
C ASN A 27 -10.67 5.71 -13.97
N ASN A 28 -10.55 5.45 -15.28
CA ASN A 28 -11.29 6.15 -16.33
C ASN A 28 -12.33 5.18 -16.88
N SER A 29 -13.46 5.07 -16.18
CA SER A 29 -14.63 4.36 -16.68
C SER A 29 -15.49 5.35 -17.49
N ASP A 30 -15.74 5.05 -18.78
CA ASP A 30 -16.54 5.88 -19.70
C ASP A 30 -18.06 5.77 -19.50
N SER A 31 -18.53 5.26 -18.36
CA SER A 31 -19.96 5.03 -18.14
C SER A 31 -20.35 5.31 -16.69
N THR A 32 -20.87 6.52 -16.47
CA THR A 32 -21.69 6.98 -15.32
C THR A 32 -21.16 6.94 -13.89
N CYS A 33 -20.02 6.33 -13.57
CA CYS A 33 -19.40 6.54 -12.26
C CYS A 33 -17.88 6.29 -12.29
N ILE A 34 -17.18 6.95 -11.35
CA ILE A 34 -15.78 6.74 -10.99
C ILE A 34 -14.77 7.44 -11.91
N GLN A 35 -14.45 8.68 -11.55
CA GLN A 35 -13.17 9.31 -11.93
C GLN A 35 -12.42 9.56 -10.64
N VAL A 36 -11.37 8.75 -10.43
CA VAL A 36 -10.49 8.86 -9.28
C VAL A 36 -9.07 8.93 -9.83
N LYS A 37 -8.32 9.95 -9.40
CA LYS A 37 -6.92 10.10 -9.76
C LYS A 37 -6.06 9.39 -8.72
N ARG A 38 -4.98 8.77 -9.17
CA ARG A 38 -3.94 8.25 -8.29
C ARG A 38 -3.55 9.35 -7.29
N ASN A 39 -3.47 8.98 -6.01
CA ASN A 39 -3.19 9.85 -4.86
C ASN A 39 -4.35 10.72 -4.34
N ASP A 40 -5.56 10.65 -4.91
CA ASP A 40 -6.72 11.27 -4.28
C ASP A 40 -6.96 10.65 -2.89
N ARG A 41 -7.29 11.49 -1.91
CA ARG A 41 -7.59 11.07 -0.51
C ARG A 41 -9.08 11.05 -0.25
N PHE A 42 -9.53 10.00 0.43
CA PHE A 42 -10.93 9.80 0.72
C PHE A 42 -11.20 9.32 2.14
N SER A 43 -12.33 9.72 2.71
CA SER A 43 -12.93 9.07 3.88
C SER A 43 -13.86 7.95 3.41
N ILE A 44 -13.83 6.79 4.06
CA ILE A 44 -14.75 5.68 3.80
C ILE A 44 -16.02 5.88 4.62
N PHE A 45 -17.15 5.51 4.02
CA PHE A 45 -18.40 5.35 4.73
C PHE A 45 -18.88 3.91 4.56
N GLU A 46 -19.32 3.31 5.66
CA GLU A 46 -19.92 1.99 5.63
C GLU A 46 -21.22 2.04 4.79
N ASP A 47 -21.32 1.10 3.86
CA ASP A 47 -22.50 0.84 3.04
C ASP A 47 -22.65 -0.68 2.93
N ASP A 48 -23.87 -1.17 2.78
CA ASP A 48 -24.22 -2.60 2.75
C ASP A 48 -23.73 -3.30 1.46
N ASN A 49 -22.94 -2.62 0.62
CA ASN A 49 -22.46 -3.15 -0.64
C ASN A 49 -21.11 -3.88 -0.47
N PRO A 50 -21.05 -5.22 -0.61
CA PRO A 50 -19.82 -5.97 -0.42
C PRO A 50 -18.76 -5.76 -1.52
N ASN A 51 -19.14 -5.15 -2.66
CA ASN A 51 -18.26 -4.99 -3.82
C ASN A 51 -17.81 -3.54 -4.06
N LEU A 52 -18.44 -2.55 -3.40
CA LEU A 52 -18.18 -1.14 -3.59
C LEU A 52 -18.07 -0.42 -2.23
N ASN A 53 -17.02 0.38 -2.06
CA ASN A 53 -16.89 1.32 -0.95
C ASN A 53 -17.48 2.67 -1.36
N LEU A 54 -18.30 3.29 -0.50
CA LEU A 54 -18.67 4.70 -0.65
C LEU A 54 -17.53 5.56 -0.07
N VAL A 55 -16.89 6.36 -0.92
CA VAL A 55 -15.75 7.18 -0.53
C VAL A 55 -16.04 8.65 -0.79
N LYS A 56 -15.66 9.55 0.12
CA LYS A 56 -15.78 11.00 -0.06
C LYS A 56 -14.42 11.64 -0.22
N ASN A 57 -14.20 12.31 -1.35
CA ASN A 57 -12.97 13.03 -1.61
C ASN A 57 -12.85 14.20 -0.62
N MET A 58 -11.69 14.31 0.03
CA MET A 58 -11.47 15.32 1.07
C MET A 58 -11.24 16.73 0.51
N GLU A 59 -10.82 16.87 -0.75
CA GLU A 59 -10.51 18.16 -1.38
C GLU A 59 -11.75 18.86 -1.93
N ASN A 60 -12.60 18.10 -2.64
CA ASN A 60 -13.79 18.65 -3.30
C ASN A 60 -15.11 18.23 -2.63
N ASN A 61 -15.06 17.46 -1.54
CA ASN A 61 -16.21 16.95 -0.79
C ASN A 61 -17.19 16.07 -1.59
N VAL A 62 -16.78 15.56 -2.76
CA VAL A 62 -17.63 14.70 -3.60
C VAL A 62 -17.56 13.25 -3.13
N ALA A 63 -18.71 12.66 -2.86
CA ALA A 63 -18.84 11.23 -2.57
C ALA A 63 -19.07 10.40 -3.85
N ARG A 64 -18.39 9.25 -3.96
CA ARG A 64 -18.54 8.30 -5.07
C ARG A 64 -18.36 6.88 -4.58
N TYR A 65 -19.01 5.93 -5.25
CA TYR A 65 -18.68 4.51 -5.07
C TYR A 65 -17.37 4.19 -5.78
N VAL A 66 -16.51 3.37 -5.18
CA VAL A 66 -15.31 2.82 -5.81
C VAL A 66 -15.22 1.31 -5.52
N PRO A 67 -14.71 0.49 -6.45
CA PRO A 67 -14.50 -0.93 -6.16
C PRO A 67 -13.53 -1.12 -4.99
N VAL A 68 -13.79 -2.10 -4.12
CA VAL A 68 -13.04 -2.33 -2.87
C VAL A 68 -11.52 -2.45 -3.08
N ASN A 69 -11.08 -2.94 -4.24
CA ASN A 69 -9.67 -3.11 -4.59
C ASN A 69 -8.96 -1.86 -5.14
N THR A 70 -9.67 -0.74 -5.31
CA THR A 70 -9.11 0.49 -5.90
C THR A 70 -8.38 1.38 -4.90
N SER A 71 -8.54 1.08 -3.62
CA SER A 71 -8.18 1.97 -2.53
C SER A 71 -7.40 1.22 -1.45
N VAL A 72 -6.37 1.87 -0.89
CA VAL A 72 -5.55 1.32 0.20
C VAL A 72 -5.53 2.30 1.37
N GLN A 73 -5.52 1.79 2.59
CA GLN A 73 -5.44 2.62 3.79
C GLN A 73 -4.18 3.48 3.76
N GLU A 74 -4.28 4.69 4.29
CA GLU A 74 -3.21 5.67 4.25
C GLU A 74 -1.93 5.17 4.94
N SER A 75 -2.09 4.51 6.08
CA SER A 75 -1.01 3.87 6.82
C SER A 75 -0.56 2.53 6.21
N SER A 76 -1.21 2.03 5.16
CA SER A 76 -0.93 0.70 4.63
C SER A 76 0.42 0.63 3.94
N LEU A 77 1.16 -0.46 4.20
CA LEU A 77 2.34 -0.84 3.44
C LEU A 77 2.07 -0.94 1.94
N LEU A 78 0.83 -1.23 1.54
CA LEU A 78 0.41 -1.34 0.13
C LEU A 78 0.50 -0.01 -0.65
N ARG A 79 0.66 1.12 0.05
CA ARG A 79 0.96 2.42 -0.56
C ARG A 79 2.43 2.54 -0.97
N GLN A 80 3.32 1.85 -0.27
CA GLN A 80 4.75 2.01 -0.45
C GLN A 80 5.20 1.38 -1.76
N GLU A 81 5.76 2.18 -2.67
CA GLU A 81 6.18 1.71 -4.02
C GLU A 81 7.25 0.63 -3.96
N TRP A 82 7.99 0.55 -2.85
CA TRP A 82 9.00 -0.46 -2.59
C TRP A 82 8.46 -1.73 -1.91
N TYR A 83 7.18 -1.79 -1.54
CA TYR A 83 6.59 -2.98 -0.91
C TYR A 83 5.83 -3.84 -1.92
N PHE A 84 6.27 -5.09 -2.06
CA PHE A 84 5.82 -6.02 -3.10
C PHE A 84 4.97 -7.17 -2.56
N GLY A 85 4.72 -7.24 -1.24
CA GLY A 85 3.89 -8.28 -0.64
C GLY A 85 4.47 -9.69 -0.84
N ASP A 86 3.64 -10.63 -1.26
CA ASP A 86 3.96 -12.07 -1.40
C ASP A 86 4.76 -12.42 -2.67
N VAL A 87 5.86 -11.68 -2.89
CA VAL A 87 6.83 -12.00 -3.94
C VAL A 87 7.85 -13.02 -3.43
N THR A 88 8.14 -14.03 -4.24
CA THR A 88 9.16 -15.04 -3.92
C THR A 88 10.56 -14.45 -4.00
N ARG A 89 11.53 -15.14 -3.39
CA ARG A 89 12.95 -14.77 -3.53
C ARG A 89 13.38 -14.69 -5.01
N MET A 90 12.98 -15.69 -5.81
CA MET A 90 13.36 -15.78 -7.21
C MET A 90 12.74 -14.66 -8.05
N GLU A 91 11.45 -14.34 -7.83
CA GLU A 91 10.79 -13.23 -8.52
C GLU A 91 11.42 -11.88 -8.16
N ALA A 92 11.78 -11.68 -6.89
CA ALA A 92 12.50 -10.47 -6.46
C ALA A 92 13.88 -10.35 -7.13
N GLU A 93 14.63 -11.44 -7.21
CA GLU A 93 15.92 -11.49 -7.91
C GLU A 93 15.74 -11.16 -9.41
N ASN A 94 14.81 -11.81 -10.09
CA ASN A 94 14.52 -11.58 -11.50
C ASN A 94 14.12 -10.13 -11.80
N SER A 95 13.31 -9.53 -10.93
CA SER A 95 12.89 -8.13 -11.05
C SER A 95 14.08 -7.18 -10.85
N LEU A 96 14.82 -7.31 -9.74
CA LEU A 96 15.91 -6.40 -9.39
C LEU A 96 17.09 -6.48 -10.38
N LEU A 97 17.34 -7.65 -10.98
CA LEU A 97 18.44 -7.84 -11.92
C LEU A 97 18.15 -7.32 -13.33
N LEU A 98 16.98 -6.74 -13.59
CA LEU A 98 16.70 -6.11 -14.87
C LEU A 98 17.74 -5.01 -15.21
N PRO A 99 18.16 -4.89 -16.48
CA PRO A 99 19.26 -3.99 -16.87
C PRO A 99 19.03 -2.51 -16.58
N HIS A 100 17.77 -2.07 -16.50
CA HIS A 100 17.42 -0.67 -16.25
C HIS A 100 17.46 -0.28 -14.77
N HIS A 101 17.55 -1.24 -13.85
CA HIS A 101 17.69 -0.95 -12.43
C HIS A 101 19.15 -0.68 -12.07
N VAL A 102 19.39 0.36 -11.29
CA VAL A 102 20.73 0.73 -10.81
C VAL A 102 21.07 0.02 -9.51
N ASP A 103 22.34 -0.02 -9.15
CA ASP A 103 22.78 -0.49 -7.85
C ASP A 103 22.10 0.30 -6.72
N GLY A 104 21.71 -0.41 -5.66
CA GLY A 104 20.90 0.17 -4.59
C GLY A 104 19.38 0.07 -4.85
N THR A 105 18.93 -0.32 -6.05
CA THR A 105 17.50 -0.61 -6.27
C THR A 105 17.06 -1.72 -5.33
N PHE A 106 15.94 -1.55 -4.64
CA PHE A 106 15.50 -2.48 -3.60
C PHE A 106 13.97 -2.66 -3.62
N LEU A 107 13.53 -3.72 -2.93
CA LEU A 107 12.13 -3.96 -2.57
C LEU A 107 12.05 -4.67 -1.22
N ILE A 108 10.92 -4.51 -0.54
CA ILE A 108 10.55 -5.29 0.64
C ILE A 108 9.42 -6.24 0.26
N ARG A 109 9.55 -7.50 0.67
CA ARG A 109 8.60 -8.58 0.41
C ARG A 109 8.33 -9.36 1.70
N ASN A 110 7.22 -10.11 1.71
CA ASN A 110 6.90 -11.02 2.80
C ASN A 110 7.89 -12.20 2.84
N ALA A 111 8.17 -12.67 4.05
CA ALA A 111 8.92 -13.92 4.21
C ALA A 111 8.01 -15.13 3.98
N GLN A 112 8.48 -16.08 3.17
CA GLN A 112 7.64 -17.21 2.74
C GLN A 112 7.48 -18.30 3.80
N LYS A 113 8.34 -18.36 4.82
CA LYS A 113 8.44 -19.53 5.71
C LYS A 113 8.65 -19.23 7.19
N ASP A 114 8.85 -17.98 7.57
CA ASP A 114 9.31 -17.65 8.92
C ASP A 114 8.41 -16.60 9.56
N LYS A 115 7.66 -16.99 10.60
CA LYS A 115 6.79 -16.08 11.36
C LYS A 115 7.58 -15.11 12.22
N LYS A 116 8.85 -15.40 12.52
CA LYS A 116 9.72 -14.54 13.34
C LYS A 116 10.32 -13.38 12.55
N PHE A 117 10.36 -13.49 11.22
CA PHE A 117 10.89 -12.46 10.32
C PHE A 117 9.85 -12.21 9.23
N PRO A 118 8.79 -11.43 9.50
CA PRO A 118 7.67 -11.29 8.56
C PRO A 118 8.09 -10.66 7.22
N PHE A 119 9.21 -9.92 7.18
CA PHE A 119 9.64 -9.19 6.00
C PHE A 119 11.10 -9.46 5.61
N VAL A 120 11.40 -9.26 4.32
CA VAL A 120 12.74 -9.37 3.75
C VAL A 120 12.99 -8.17 2.84
N LEU A 121 14.06 -7.42 3.11
CA LEU A 121 14.62 -6.41 2.22
C LEU A 121 15.52 -7.08 1.19
N SER A 122 15.21 -6.90 -0.10
CA SER A 122 16.01 -7.40 -1.22
C SER A 122 16.60 -6.21 -1.96
N ILE A 123 17.92 -6.15 -2.13
CA ILE A 123 18.62 -5.01 -2.73
C ILE A 123 19.63 -5.47 -3.78
N LYS A 124 19.63 -4.80 -4.94
CA LYS A 124 20.62 -4.98 -5.99
C LYS A 124 21.95 -4.40 -5.54
N TYR A 125 22.99 -5.22 -5.64
CA TYR A 125 24.37 -4.87 -5.30
C TYR A 125 25.30 -5.48 -6.35
N SER A 126 25.98 -4.65 -7.15
CA SER A 126 26.93 -5.15 -8.13
C SER A 126 28.35 -5.03 -7.61
N THR A 127 29.06 -6.16 -7.54
CA THR A 127 30.52 -6.17 -7.48
C THR A 127 31.12 -6.51 -8.83
N GLN A 128 30.61 -7.51 -9.57
CA GLN A 128 31.00 -7.79 -10.96
C GLN A 128 29.93 -8.50 -11.83
N ASN A 129 28.93 -9.18 -11.24
CA ASN A 129 27.92 -9.97 -11.98
C ASN A 129 26.45 -9.62 -11.66
N GLY A 130 26.18 -8.51 -10.96
CA GLY A 130 24.84 -8.17 -10.49
C GLY A 130 24.30 -9.21 -9.50
N HIS A 131 24.45 -8.96 -8.20
CA HIS A 131 23.93 -9.85 -7.16
C HIS A 131 22.81 -9.15 -6.38
N VAL A 132 21.91 -9.94 -5.81
CA VAL A 132 20.89 -9.42 -4.89
C VAL A 132 21.25 -9.88 -3.48
N LYS A 133 21.31 -8.93 -2.55
CA LYS A 133 21.42 -9.22 -1.12
C LYS A 133 20.02 -9.26 -0.51
N HIS A 134 19.80 -10.21 0.39
CA HIS A 134 18.54 -10.35 1.12
C HIS A 134 18.80 -10.20 2.61
N TYR A 135 18.20 -9.20 3.22
CA TYR A 135 18.27 -8.92 4.64
C TYR A 135 16.92 -9.25 5.29
N ARG A 136 16.95 -10.03 6.36
CA ARG A 136 15.75 -10.27 7.17
C ARG A 136 15.44 -9.01 7.97
N ILE A 137 14.16 -8.66 8.02
CA ILE A 137 13.65 -7.62 8.91
C ILE A 137 12.96 -8.35 10.06
N TYR A 138 13.47 -8.11 11.24
CA TYR A 138 12.97 -8.63 12.49
C TYR A 138 11.83 -7.72 12.96
N GLU A 139 10.81 -8.32 13.55
CA GLU A 139 9.74 -7.62 14.26
C GLU A 139 9.82 -8.03 15.73
N GLU A 140 9.89 -7.06 16.62
CA GLU A 140 9.89 -7.30 18.06
C GLU A 140 8.45 -7.50 18.54
N ASP A 141 8.13 -8.68 19.10
CA ASP A 141 6.76 -9.05 19.48
C ASP A 141 6.14 -8.08 20.49
N SER A 142 6.96 -7.48 21.36
CA SER A 142 6.51 -6.63 22.46
C SER A 142 6.27 -5.17 22.06
N SER A 143 7.16 -4.59 21.26
CA SER A 143 7.13 -3.17 20.85
C SER A 143 6.58 -2.95 19.44
N LYS A 144 6.42 -4.01 18.64
CA LYS A 144 6.12 -3.96 17.20
C LYS A 144 7.10 -3.09 16.42
N GLU A 145 8.36 -3.08 16.85
CA GLU A 145 9.42 -2.36 16.15
C GLU A 145 10.14 -3.27 15.15
N TYR A 146 10.61 -2.67 14.07
CA TYR A 146 11.30 -3.32 12.95
C TYR A 146 12.79 -3.03 12.98
N TYR A 147 13.63 -4.03 12.73
CA TYR A 147 15.09 -3.84 12.61
C TYR A 147 15.74 -4.84 11.67
N ILE A 148 16.91 -4.48 11.12
CA ILE A 148 17.77 -5.39 10.33
C ILE A 148 18.98 -5.84 11.15
N SER A 149 19.48 -4.95 12.02
CA SER A 149 20.62 -5.18 12.92
C SER A 149 20.20 -4.79 14.33
N GLU A 150 20.68 -5.53 15.32
CA GLU A 150 20.51 -5.18 16.74
C GLU A 150 21.05 -3.76 17.00
N GLY A 151 20.37 -3.00 17.86
CA GLY A 151 20.74 -1.64 18.24
C GLY A 151 20.13 -0.51 17.39
N LEU A 152 19.39 -0.84 16.31
CA LEU A 152 18.67 0.15 15.51
C LEU A 152 17.29 -0.36 15.09
N SER A 153 16.28 0.02 15.85
CA SER A 153 14.87 -0.33 15.61
C SER A 153 14.03 0.88 15.19
N PHE A 154 12.91 0.59 14.55
CA PHE A 154 11.99 1.59 13.99
C PHE A 154 10.53 1.20 14.24
N PRO A 155 9.63 2.15 14.52
CA PRO A 155 8.22 1.86 14.73
C PRO A 155 7.48 1.51 13.42
N SER A 156 8.09 1.71 12.25
CA SER A 156 7.50 1.33 10.96
C SER A 156 8.57 0.94 9.93
N LEU A 157 8.18 0.10 8.96
CA LEU A 157 9.03 -0.22 7.80
C LEU A 157 9.35 1.03 6.96
N ALA A 158 8.45 2.02 6.93
CA ALA A 158 8.69 3.27 6.21
C ALA A 158 9.85 4.07 6.83
N GLU A 159 9.86 4.19 8.16
CA GLU A 159 10.96 4.84 8.88
C GLU A 159 12.28 4.07 8.75
N LEU A 160 12.21 2.73 8.79
CA LEU A 160 13.36 1.88 8.52
C LEU A 160 13.95 2.19 7.13
N VAL A 161 13.11 2.18 6.08
CA VAL A 161 13.55 2.46 4.71
C VAL A 161 14.15 3.87 4.59
N GLU A 162 13.49 4.88 5.17
CA GLU A 162 13.96 6.27 5.11
C GLU A 162 15.33 6.43 5.78
N CYS A 163 15.54 5.78 6.93
CA CYS A 163 16.82 5.81 7.62
C CYS A 163 17.96 5.16 6.80
N TYR A 164 17.70 4.01 6.15
CA TYR A 164 18.71 3.34 5.32
C TYR A 164 18.96 4.06 3.99
N LYS A 165 17.97 4.76 3.44
CA LYS A 165 18.15 5.64 2.27
C LYS A 165 19.00 6.87 2.59
N GLY A 166 18.82 7.48 3.75
CA GLY A 166 19.56 8.71 4.12
C GLY A 166 21.02 8.48 4.55
N ARG A 167 21.46 7.23 4.69
CA ARG A 167 22.80 6.88 5.18
C ARG A 167 23.81 6.49 4.08
N TYR A 168 23.39 6.41 2.82
CA TYR A 168 24.22 6.05 1.67
C TYR A 168 23.84 6.88 0.44
#